data_AF-A0A7R9G7L2-F1
#
_entry.id   AF-A0A7R9G7L2-F1
#
_cell.length_a   1.000
_cell.length_b   1.000
_cell.length_c   1.000
_cell.angle_alpha   90.00
_cell.angle_beta   90.00
_cell.angle_gamma   90.00
#
_symmetry.space_group_name_H-M   'P 1'
#
loop_
_entity.id
_entity.type
_entity.pdbx_description
1 polymer ?
#
loop_
_entity_poly.entity_id
_entity_poly.type
_entity_poly.pdbx_seq_one_letter_code
_entity_poly.pdbx_strand_id
1 'polypeptide(L)'
;DNNKLHSTKIYFARLVEERLTEEAVDDVTNSTSNVEEETALPVPQVKVGPDGQLILDEMSLVIETTGAKKSREELENSSIVVDLGIGSTSYSAYSKKTYKKGKEWS
;
A
#
# COMPACT_ATOMS: atom_id res chain seq x y z
N ASP A 1 28.78 26.67 50.64
CA ASP A 1 27.73 25.73 50.16
C ASP A 1 26.82 26.23 49.02
N ASN A 2 26.94 27.48 48.57
CA ASN A 2 26.03 28.03 47.54
C ASN A 2 26.31 27.57 46.09
N ASN A 3 27.56 27.22 45.75
CA ASN A 3 27.92 26.78 44.39
C ASN A 3 27.34 25.40 44.03
N LYS A 4 27.21 24.51 45.01
CA LYS A 4 26.64 23.16 44.78
C LYS A 4 25.15 23.22 44.47
N LEU A 5 24.42 24.12 45.15
CA LEU A 5 23.00 24.37 44.92
C LEU A 5 22.72 25.05 43.56
N HIS A 6 23.60 25.94 43.11
CA HIS A 6 23.45 26.58 41.81
C HIS A 6 23.65 25.58 40.67
N SER A 7 24.66 24.73 40.79
CA SER A 7 24.95 23.67 39.83
C SER A 7 23.77 22.70 39.68
N THR A 8 23.23 22.17 40.79
CA THR A 8 22.11 21.21 40.73
C THR A 8 20.85 21.82 40.14
N LYS A 9 20.56 23.09 40.40
CA LYS A 9 19.43 23.81 39.79
C LYS A 9 19.55 23.91 38.27
N ILE A 10 20.75 24.18 37.75
CA ILE A 10 21.01 24.26 36.31
C ILE A 10 20.79 22.89 35.64
N TYR A 11 21.32 21.82 36.25
CA TYR A 11 21.11 20.46 35.72
C TYR A 11 19.63 20.08 35.72
N PHE A 12 18.90 20.43 36.77
CA PHE A 12 17.47 20.13 36.86
C PHE A 12 16.64 20.91 35.83
N ALA A 13 16.95 22.21 35.64
CA ALA A 13 16.28 23.04 34.64
C ALA A 13 16.48 22.48 33.22
N ARG A 14 17.71 22.07 32.88
CA ARG A 14 18.03 21.46 31.59
C ARG A 14 17.27 20.15 31.35
N LEU A 15 17.20 19.29 32.36
CA LEU A 15 16.46 18.02 32.26
C LEU A 15 14.95 18.21 32.10
N VAL A 16 14.39 19.27 32.69
CA VAL A 16 12.97 19.63 32.54
C VAL A 16 12.72 20.15 31.12
N GLU A 17 13.61 21.00 30.61
CA GLU A 17 13.52 21.54 29.24
C GLU A 17 13.64 20.43 28.18
N GLU A 18 14.59 19.51 28.35
CA GLU A 18 14.78 18.35 27.46
C GLU A 18 13.54 17.44 27.41
N ARG A 19 12.92 17.13 28.57
CA ARG A 19 11.66 16.37 28.59
C ARG A 19 10.50 17.12 27.96
N LEU A 20 10.38 18.43 28.19
CA LEU A 20 9.32 19.25 27.60
C LEU A 20 9.43 19.30 26.07
N THR A 21 10.65 19.25 25.53
CA THR A 21 10.85 19.19 24.07
C THR A 21 10.54 17.82 23.46
N GLU A 22 10.81 16.71 24.17
CA GLU A 22 10.46 15.36 23.71
C GLU A 22 8.96 15.06 23.83
N GLU A 23 8.28 15.64 24.83
CA GLU A 23 6.83 15.49 25.06
C GLU A 23 6.01 16.59 24.36
N ALA A 24 6.65 17.49 23.61
CA ALA A 24 5.95 18.46 22.78
C ALA A 24 5.18 17.70 21.69
N VAL A 25 3.89 17.49 21.93
CA VAL A 25 2.93 17.06 20.91
C VAL A 25 2.92 18.11 19.80
N ASP A 26 3.27 17.70 18.58
CA ASP A 26 3.06 18.54 17.41
C ASP A 26 1.57 18.86 17.32
N ASP A 27 1.20 20.12 17.58
CA ASP A 27 -0.11 20.62 17.22
C ASP A 27 -0.29 20.32 15.73
N VAL A 28 -1.31 19.53 15.39
CA VAL A 28 -1.72 19.23 14.01
C VAL A 28 -2.20 20.55 13.39
N THR A 29 -1.25 21.39 13.01
CA THR A 29 -1.48 22.50 12.11
C THR A 29 -1.87 21.85 10.79
N ASN A 30 -3.15 22.01 10.44
CA ASN A 30 -3.82 21.55 9.23
C ASN A 30 -2.87 21.46 8.02
N SER A 31 -2.16 20.33 7.90
CA SER A 31 -1.32 19.99 6.76
C SER A 31 -2.23 19.37 5.70
N THR A 32 -3.25 20.13 5.30
CA THR A 32 -4.05 19.79 4.13
C THR A 32 -3.36 20.41 2.92
N SER A 33 -3.18 19.56 1.90
CA SER A 33 -2.88 19.86 0.49
C SER A 33 -1.44 20.11 0.07
N ASN A 34 -0.53 19.14 0.21
CA ASN A 34 0.40 18.78 -0.89
C ASN A 34 1.20 17.48 -0.60
N VAL A 35 0.52 16.35 -0.39
CA VAL A 35 1.23 15.06 -0.51
C VAL A 35 1.17 14.70 -1.99
N GLU A 36 2.31 14.89 -2.65
CA GLU A 36 2.56 14.63 -4.06
C GLU A 36 1.95 13.29 -4.50
N GLU A 37 1.12 13.36 -5.53
CA GLU A 37 0.26 12.29 -6.08
C GLU A 37 1.02 11.04 -6.56
N GLU A 38 2.36 11.01 -6.50
CA GLU A 38 3.14 9.95 -7.12
C GLU A 38 3.31 8.68 -6.27
N THR A 39 3.01 8.70 -4.96
CA THR A 39 3.06 7.49 -4.10
C THR A 39 1.97 7.44 -3.02
N ALA A 40 0.73 7.82 -3.37
CA ALA A 40 -0.39 7.70 -2.44
C ALA A 40 -0.64 6.23 -2.03
N LEU A 41 -0.21 5.86 -0.83
CA LEU A 41 -0.52 4.56 -0.23
C LEU A 41 -2.03 4.51 0.10
N PRO A 42 -2.71 3.36 -0.10
CA PRO A 42 -4.11 3.24 0.27
C PRO A 42 -4.24 3.30 1.79
N VAL A 43 -4.71 4.43 2.29
CA VAL A 43 -4.95 4.66 3.73
C VAL A 43 -6.46 4.78 3.99
N PRO A 44 -6.96 4.14 5.07
CA PRO A 44 -8.37 4.18 5.39
C PRO A 44 -8.78 5.60 5.77
N GLN A 45 -9.99 5.98 5.33
CA GLN A 45 -10.57 7.28 5.62
C GLN A 45 -11.54 7.15 6.80
N VAL A 46 -11.49 8.12 7.71
CA VAL A 46 -12.29 8.14 8.94
C VAL A 46 -13.00 9.48 9.08
N LYS A 47 -14.24 9.45 9.56
CA LYS A 47 -15.03 10.63 9.93
C LYS A 47 -15.29 10.63 11.43
N VAL A 48 -15.53 11.82 12.00
CA VAL A 48 -15.86 11.97 13.42
C VAL A 48 -17.36 12.22 13.56
N GLY A 49 -18.02 11.41 14.38
CA GLY A 49 -19.42 11.55 14.73
C GLY A 49 -19.68 12.71 15.71
N PRO A 50 -20.94 13.13 15.90
CA PRO A 50 -21.29 14.27 16.77
C PRO A 50 -20.90 14.09 18.24
N ASP A 51 -20.74 12.84 18.67
CA ASP A 51 -20.33 12.41 20.01
C ASP A 51 -18.85 12.03 20.09
N GLY A 52 -18.07 12.30 19.05
CA GLY A 52 -16.65 11.97 18.98
C GLY A 52 -16.36 10.52 18.60
N GLN A 53 -17.37 9.73 18.23
CA GLN A 53 -17.14 8.39 17.71
C GLN A 53 -16.39 8.43 16.36
N LEU A 54 -15.46 7.49 16.16
CA LEU A 54 -14.77 7.31 14.89
C LEU A 54 -15.61 6.43 13.96
N ILE A 55 -16.00 6.99 12.81
CA ILE A 55 -16.78 6.32 11.79
C ILE A 55 -15.86 5.97 10.63
N LEU A 56 -15.64 4.69 10.39
CA LEU A 56 -14.85 4.16 9.28
C LEU A 56 -15.65 4.18 7.98
N ASP A 57 -15.02 4.57 6.88
CA ASP A 57 -15.59 4.35 5.54
C ASP A 57 -15.23 2.94 5.05
N GLU A 58 -16.25 2.07 4.96
CA GLU A 58 -16.11 0.66 4.57
C GLU A 58 -15.50 0.50 3.17
N MET A 59 -15.76 1.43 2.24
CA MET A 59 -15.21 1.36 0.89
C MET A 59 -13.70 1.65 0.88
N SER A 60 -13.22 2.47 1.81
CA SER A 60 -11.78 2.77 1.95
C SER A 60 -10.97 1.63 2.55
N LEU A 61 -11.65 0.65 3.17
CA LEU A 61 -11.02 -0.55 3.72
C LEU A 61 -10.67 -1.57 2.64
N VAL A 62 -11.33 -1.48 1.48
CA VAL A 62 -11.12 -2.41 0.37
C VAL A 62 -9.93 -1.96 -0.48
N ILE A 63 -8.89 -2.78 -0.50
CA ILE A 63 -7.72 -2.54 -1.33
C ILE A 63 -7.90 -3.26 -2.68
N GLU A 64 -8.23 -2.51 -3.72
CA GLU A 64 -8.21 -3.01 -5.10
C GLU A 64 -6.92 -2.59 -5.80
N THR A 65 -6.12 -3.56 -6.23
CA THR A 65 -4.96 -3.27 -7.08
C THR A 65 -5.39 -3.17 -8.54
N THR A 66 -4.71 -2.33 -9.32
CA THR A 66 -4.98 -2.17 -10.76
C THR A 66 -4.86 -3.49 -11.53
N GLY A 67 -3.99 -4.39 -11.08
CA GLY A 67 -3.87 -5.75 -11.60
C GLY A 67 -5.06 -6.64 -11.24
N ALA A 68 -5.55 -6.57 -9.99
CA ALA A 68 -6.72 -7.34 -9.56
C ALA A 68 -8.00 -6.93 -10.31
N LYS A 69 -8.20 -5.62 -10.53
CA LYS A 69 -9.35 -5.11 -11.30
C LYS A 69 -9.33 -5.60 -12.74
N LYS A 70 -8.18 -5.49 -13.43
CA LYS A 70 -8.02 -5.98 -14.80
C LYS A 70 -8.21 -7.49 -14.90
N SER A 71 -7.62 -8.24 -13.96
CA SER A 71 -7.76 -9.70 -13.93
C SER A 71 -9.20 -10.13 -13.70
N ARG A 72 -9.95 -9.41 -12.85
CA ARG A 72 -11.36 -9.69 -12.62
C ARG A 72 -12.19 -9.44 -13.88
N GLU A 73 -12.00 -8.30 -14.53
CA GLU A 73 -12.68 -7.97 -15.78
C GLU A 73 -12.34 -8.96 -16.90
N GLU A 74 -11.07 -9.34 -17.03
CA GLU A 74 -10.63 -10.34 -18.01
C GLU A 74 -11.24 -11.71 -17.74
N LEU A 75 -11.31 -12.12 -16.46
CA LEU A 75 -11.92 -13.39 -16.07
C LEU A 75 -13.43 -13.38 -16.32
N GLU A 76 -14.13 -12.29 -16.00
CA GLU A 76 -15.57 -12.13 -16.24
C GLU A 76 -15.90 -12.19 -17.75
N ASN A 77 -15.02 -11.68 -18.61
CA ASN A 77 -15.19 -11.74 -20.06
C ASN A 77 -14.62 -13.02 -20.71
N SER A 78 -13.88 -13.84 -19.95
CA SER A 78 -13.26 -15.05 -20.48
C SER A 78 -14.28 -16.16 -20.73
N SER A 79 -14.10 -16.90 -21.81
CA SER A 79 -14.96 -18.06 -22.11
C SER A 79 -14.66 -19.21 -21.15
N ILE A 80 -15.70 -19.90 -20.69
CA ILE A 80 -15.56 -21.15 -19.91
C ILE A 80 -14.89 -22.21 -20.80
N VAL A 81 -13.66 -22.61 -20.45
CA VAL A 81 -12.93 -23.68 -21.14
C VAL A 81 -13.21 -25.00 -20.41
N VAL A 82 -13.77 -25.97 -21.13
CA VAL A 82 -13.95 -27.33 -20.62
C VAL A 82 -12.81 -28.20 -21.15
N ASP A 83 -12.01 -28.77 -20.26
CA ASP A 83 -10.95 -29.71 -20.65
C ASP A 83 -11.56 -31.07 -21.00
N LEU A 84 -11.56 -31.38 -22.31
CA LEU A 84 -12.05 -32.65 -22.85
C LEU A 84 -10.97 -33.75 -22.89
N GLY A 85 -9.81 -33.53 -22.25
CA GLY A 85 -8.70 -34.49 -22.25
C GLY A 85 -7.98 -34.60 -23.60
N ILE A 86 -8.24 -33.67 -24.52
CA ILE A 86 -7.64 -33.60 -25.87
C ILE A 86 -6.22 -33.00 -25.79
N GLY A 87 -5.84 -32.40 -24.66
CA GLY A 87 -4.56 -31.73 -24.41
C GLY A 87 -3.37 -32.66 -24.11
N SER A 88 -3.30 -33.85 -24.71
CA SER A 88 -2.14 -34.74 -24.55
C SER A 88 -0.88 -34.05 -25.09
N THR A 89 0.03 -33.66 -24.19
CA THR A 89 1.34 -33.12 -24.55
C THR A 89 2.27 -34.27 -24.96
N SER A 90 2.55 -34.37 -26.25
CA SER A 90 3.52 -35.35 -26.76
C SER A 90 4.96 -34.85 -26.65
N TYR A 91 5.93 -35.76 -26.76
CA TYR A 91 7.35 -35.40 -26.82
C TYR A 91 7.59 -34.49 -28.03
N SER A 92 7.91 -33.21 -27.77
CA SER A 92 8.06 -32.09 -28.73
C SER A 92 6.91 -31.08 -28.81
N ALA A 93 5.87 -31.17 -27.98
CA ALA A 93 4.74 -30.20 -27.95
C ALA A 93 5.17 -28.74 -27.77
N TYR A 94 6.27 -28.49 -27.05
CA TYR A 94 6.84 -27.16 -26.83
C TYR A 94 8.18 -26.94 -27.57
N SER A 95 8.52 -27.81 -28.52
CA SER A 95 9.77 -27.67 -29.28
C SER A 95 9.69 -26.50 -30.28
N LYS A 96 10.78 -25.76 -30.45
CA LYS A 96 10.92 -24.64 -31.41
C LYS A 96 10.90 -25.07 -32.89
N LYS A 97 10.39 -26.25 -33.22
CA LYS A 97 10.43 -26.72 -34.60
C LYS A 97 9.39 -25.96 -35.42
N THR A 98 9.91 -25.04 -36.21
CA THR A 98 9.22 -24.14 -37.14
C THR A 98 8.65 -24.88 -38.35
N TYR A 99 7.98 -26.02 -38.18
CA TYR A 99 7.28 -26.68 -39.28
C TYR A 99 5.91 -26.07 -39.49
N LYS A 100 5.90 -24.79 -39.92
CA LYS A 100 5.02 -24.46 -41.04
C LYS A 100 5.54 -25.33 -42.18
N LYS A 101 4.89 -26.48 -42.42
CA LYS A 101 5.23 -27.38 -43.52
C LYS A 101 5.46 -26.50 -44.75
N GLY A 102 6.70 -26.45 -45.22
CA GLY A 102 7.09 -25.56 -46.30
C GLY A 102 6.13 -25.80 -47.47
N LYS A 103 5.59 -24.72 -48.05
CA LYS A 103 4.83 -24.79 -49.29
C LYS A 103 5.71 -25.51 -50.31
N GLU A 104 5.22 -26.61 -50.87
CA GLU A 104 5.95 -27.27 -51.95
C GLU A 104 6.07 -26.31 -53.14
N TRP A 105 7.23 -26.30 -53.78
CA TRP A 105 7.46 -25.48 -54.96
C TRP A 105 6.92 -26.27 -56.16
N SER A 106 6.00 -25.66 -56.92
CA SER A 106 5.50 -26.16 -58.21
C SER A 106 6.33 -25.60 -59.36
#